data_AF-A0A6A6NAF7-F1
#
_entry.id   AF-A0A6A6NAF7-F1
#
_cell.length_a   1.000
_cell.length_b   1.000
_cell.length_c   1.000
_cell.angle_alpha   90.00
_cell.angle_beta   90.00
_cell.angle_gamma   90.00
#
_symmetry.space_group_name_H-M   'P 1'
#
loop_
_entity.id
_entity.type
_entity.pdbx_description
1 polymer ?
#
loop_
_entity_poly.entity_id
_entity_poly.type
_entity_poly.pdbx_seq_one_letter_code
_entity_poly.pdbx_strand_id
1 'polypeptide(L)'
;MVPAIVLWIIEFLTRQDSVSTLVLNSILSNTHIPILPTPRLKKTIALRSIHDEIANGSVSSETILDSLEIIEQLDQKERIKIPDSMRLAYCAVAVDCTMKHLWVVESKRKHDPEMFSEAVKTIWRERVDKLEFLKKSELVTDELREFKEEMEAALLDSNACVRLLEKATRNETLRLVMDYLKEALDEMGSPFLELLARTERERKEKEKDADKVGVKASSEPEVGVADGSARKEPGDWPDLMRF
;
A
#
# COMPACT_ATOMS: atom_id res chain seq x y z
N MET A 1 30.94 -1.88 1.00
CA MET A 1 29.74 -2.21 0.20
C MET A 1 29.43 -1.02 -0.68
N VAL A 2 29.10 -1.21 -1.96
CA VAL A 2 28.74 -0.08 -2.86
C VAL A 2 27.42 0.52 -2.37
N PRO A 3 27.32 1.84 -2.10
CA PRO A 3 26.11 2.46 -1.54
C PRO A 3 24.84 2.21 -2.36
N ALA A 4 24.96 2.09 -3.69
CA ALA A 4 23.84 1.75 -4.58
C ALA A 4 23.28 0.35 -4.33
N ILE A 5 24.12 -0.64 -4.02
CA ILE A 5 23.69 -2.02 -3.74
C ILE A 5 22.90 -2.06 -2.42
N VAL A 6 23.37 -1.34 -1.40
CA VAL A 6 22.66 -1.20 -0.12
C VAL A 6 21.26 -0.65 -0.34
N LEU A 7 21.14 0.41 -1.15
CA LEU A 7 19.85 1.02 -1.47
C LEU A 7 18.89 0.03 -2.12
N TRP A 8 19.35 -0.76 -3.09
CA TRP A 8 18.51 -1.76 -3.76
C TRP A 8 18.08 -2.89 -2.81
N ILE A 9 18.97 -3.31 -1.91
CA ILE A 9 18.65 -4.33 -0.91
C ILE A 9 17.58 -3.80 0.05
N ILE A 10 17.77 -2.60 0.60
CA ILE A 10 16.83 -2.02 1.55
C ILE A 10 15.48 -1.78 0.88
N GLU A 11 15.46 -1.16 -0.31
CA GLU A 11 14.21 -0.94 -1.05
C GLU A 11 13.47 -2.26 -1.31
N PHE A 12 14.20 -3.31 -1.71
CA PHE A 12 13.61 -4.63 -1.90
C PHE A 12 13.01 -5.17 -0.60
N LEU A 13 13.77 -5.17 0.50
CA LEU A 13 13.32 -5.67 1.81
C LEU A 13 12.12 -4.90 2.35
N THR A 14 12.08 -3.57 2.21
CA THR A 14 10.97 -2.73 2.68
C THR A 14 9.67 -3.03 1.93
N ARG A 15 9.74 -3.57 0.72
CA ARG A 15 8.58 -3.97 -0.10
C ARG A 15 8.19 -5.44 0.06
N GLN A 16 8.87 -6.20 0.91
CA GLN A 16 8.53 -7.60 1.17
C GLN A 16 7.64 -7.72 2.41
N ASP A 17 6.43 -8.24 2.25
CA ASP A 17 5.48 -8.46 3.35
C ASP A 17 6.00 -9.44 4.40
N SER A 18 6.84 -10.38 4.00
CA SER A 18 7.47 -11.35 4.90
C SER A 18 8.52 -10.76 5.85
N VAL A 19 9.00 -9.53 5.60
CA VAL A 19 10.04 -8.91 6.43
C VAL A 19 9.39 -8.12 7.55
N SER A 20 9.71 -8.47 8.80
CA SER A 20 9.13 -7.78 9.96
C SER A 20 9.66 -6.36 10.11
N THR A 21 8.79 -5.46 10.58
CA THR A 21 9.12 -4.05 10.84
C THR A 21 10.25 -3.90 11.85
N LEU A 22 10.37 -4.82 12.82
CA LEU A 22 11.48 -4.84 13.78
C LEU A 22 12.84 -5.04 13.08
N VAL A 23 12.90 -5.96 12.11
CA VAL A 23 14.12 -6.20 11.33
C VAL A 23 14.44 -4.97 10.46
N LEU A 24 13.44 -4.41 9.78
CA LEU A 24 13.63 -3.19 9.00
C LEU A 24 14.16 -2.04 9.87
N ASN A 25 13.56 -1.79 11.03
CA ASN A 25 13.99 -0.73 11.95
C ASN A 25 15.41 -0.96 12.47
N SER A 26 15.80 -2.22 12.72
CA SER A 26 17.17 -2.56 13.12
C SER A 26 18.20 -2.25 12.03
N ILE A 27 17.83 -2.46 10.76
CA ILE A 27 18.67 -2.14 9.59
C ILE A 27 18.73 -0.62 9.41
N LEU A 28 17.58 0.06 9.43
CA LEU A 28 17.49 1.51 9.21
C LEU A 28 18.19 2.33 10.31
N SER A 29 18.22 1.83 11.55
CA SER A 29 18.88 2.49 12.69
C SER A 29 20.38 2.18 12.78
N ASN A 30 20.89 1.28 11.94
CA ASN A 30 22.28 0.85 12.01
C ASN A 30 23.20 1.88 11.34
N THR A 31 23.96 2.61 12.16
CA THR A 31 24.90 3.65 11.72
C THR A 31 26.05 3.14 10.86
N HIS A 32 26.31 1.83 10.86
CA HIS A 32 27.35 1.21 10.03
C HIS A 32 26.88 0.91 8.61
N ILE A 33 25.57 1.01 8.33
CA ILE A 33 25.02 0.81 7.00
C ILE A 33 24.98 2.18 6.30
N PRO A 34 25.69 2.37 5.16
CA PRO A 34 25.71 3.64 4.45
C PRO A 34 24.41 3.82 3.65
N ILE A 35 23.31 4.10 4.35
CA ILE A 35 21.99 4.33 3.75
C ILE A 35 21.97 5.76 3.19
N LEU A 36 21.89 5.88 1.87
CA LEU A 36 21.67 7.16 1.22
C LEU A 36 20.16 7.46 1.21
N PRO A 37 19.68 8.54 1.85
CA PRO A 37 18.26 8.83 1.96
C PRO A 37 17.72 9.42 0.64
N THR A 38 17.36 8.56 -0.31
CA THR A 38 16.71 8.97 -1.56
C THR A 38 15.22 9.24 -1.35
N PRO A 39 14.59 10.14 -2.12
CA PRO A 39 13.15 10.36 -2.04
C PRO A 39 12.36 9.06 -2.25
N ARG A 40 12.74 8.24 -3.24
CA ARG A 40 12.17 6.91 -3.50
C ARG A 40 12.22 5.99 -2.27
N LEU A 41 13.35 5.92 -1.58
CA LEU A 41 13.45 5.08 -0.38
C LEU A 41 12.55 5.60 0.75
N LYS A 42 12.49 6.92 0.96
CA LYS A 42 11.60 7.53 1.96
C LYS A 42 10.12 7.26 1.64
N LYS A 43 9.73 7.39 0.38
CA LYS A 43 8.37 7.04 -0.09
C LYS A 43 8.08 5.56 0.15
N THR A 44 9.04 4.68 -0.15
CA THR A 44 8.91 3.23 0.11
C THR A 44 8.72 2.92 1.60
N ILE A 45 9.47 3.58 2.49
CA ILE A 45 9.34 3.40 3.95
C ILE A 45 7.97 3.92 4.44
N ALA A 46 7.51 5.07 3.94
CA ALA A 46 6.20 5.60 4.29
C ALA A 46 5.06 4.68 3.84
N LEU A 47 5.12 4.17 2.60
CA LEU A 47 4.16 3.18 2.09
C LEU A 47 4.17 1.90 2.93
N ARG A 48 5.35 1.42 3.34
CA ARG A 48 5.47 0.27 4.24
C ARG A 48 4.85 0.57 5.61
N SER A 49 5.04 1.76 6.15
CA SER A 49 4.41 2.17 7.40
C SER A 49 2.89 2.13 7.32
N ILE A 50 2.30 2.62 6.23
CA ILE A 50 0.84 2.55 6.00
C ILE A 50 0.38 1.09 5.95
N HIS A 51 1.08 0.25 5.18
CA HIS A 51 0.77 -1.18 5.07
C HIS A 51 0.83 -1.89 6.44
N ASP A 52 1.87 -1.64 7.24
CA ASP A 52 2.04 -2.24 8.56
C ASP A 52 0.94 -1.78 9.54
N GLU A 53 0.53 -0.51 9.50
CA GLU A 53 -0.59 -0.01 10.30
C GLU A 53 -1.91 -0.71 9.93
N ILE A 54 -2.17 -0.93 8.64
CA ILE A 54 -3.34 -1.69 8.17
C ILE A 54 -3.29 -3.14 8.65
N ALA A 55 -2.14 -3.80 8.50
CA ALA A 55 -1.95 -5.20 8.90
C ALA A 55 -2.14 -5.41 10.41
N ASN A 56 -1.77 -4.42 11.22
CA ASN A 56 -1.98 -4.42 12.67
C ASN A 56 -3.42 -4.08 13.09
N GLY A 57 -4.29 -3.74 12.13
CA GLY A 57 -5.65 -3.30 12.44
C GLY A 57 -5.71 -1.88 13.01
N SER A 58 -4.73 -1.03 12.69
CA SER A 58 -4.61 0.36 13.17
C SER A 58 -4.92 1.39 12.09
N VAL A 59 -5.86 1.10 11.19
CA VAL A 59 -6.28 1.98 10.07
C VAL A 59 -6.61 3.42 10.51
N SER A 60 -7.08 3.57 11.75
CA SER A 60 -7.42 4.85 12.36
C SER A 60 -6.22 5.51 13.05
N SER A 61 -5.01 5.36 12.51
CA SER A 61 -3.77 5.85 13.10
C SER A 61 -3.33 7.15 12.47
N GLU A 62 -2.94 8.12 13.29
CA GLU A 62 -2.29 9.35 12.84
C GLU A 62 -1.01 9.07 12.04
N THR A 63 -0.39 7.90 12.25
CA THR A 63 0.77 7.45 11.46
C THR A 63 0.45 7.31 9.97
N ILE A 64 -0.78 6.95 9.60
CA ILE A 64 -1.18 6.89 8.18
C ILE A 64 -1.28 8.32 7.63
N LEU A 65 -1.87 9.27 8.38
CA LEU A 65 -1.91 10.69 7.98
C LEU A 65 -0.50 11.26 7.81
N ASP A 66 0.39 11.02 8.78
CA ASP A 66 1.79 11.44 8.72
C ASP A 66 2.50 10.87 7.49
N SER A 67 2.27 9.58 7.20
CA SER A 67 2.88 8.92 6.05
C SER A 67 2.39 9.51 4.73
N LEU A 68 1.08 9.77 4.60
CA LEU A 68 0.50 10.42 3.44
C LEU A 68 1.05 11.85 3.25
N GLU A 69 1.14 12.65 4.31
CA GLU A 69 1.72 14.00 4.25
C GLU A 69 3.21 13.98 3.86
N ILE A 70 3.97 13.00 4.36
CA ILE A 70 5.38 12.79 3.97
C ILE A 70 5.46 12.43 2.49
N ILE A 71 4.60 11.54 1.99
CA ILE A 71 4.60 11.14 0.58
C ILE A 71 4.24 12.32 -0.32
N GLU A 72 3.24 13.13 0.04
CA GLU A 72 2.90 14.34 -0.70
C GLU A 72 4.12 15.27 -0.82
N GLN A 73 4.80 15.52 0.30
CA GLN A 73 5.99 16.38 0.30
C GLN A 73 7.14 15.82 -0.56
N LEU A 74 7.24 14.51 -0.71
CA LEU A 74 8.23 13.86 -1.58
C LEU A 74 7.82 14.01 -3.05
N ASP A 75 6.56 13.70 -3.36
CA ASP A 75 6.01 13.75 -4.72
C ASP A 75 6.04 15.18 -5.27
N GLN A 76 5.69 16.18 -4.46
CA GLN A 76 5.80 17.59 -4.83
C GLN A 76 7.24 18.03 -5.16
N LYS A 77 8.25 17.52 -4.42
CA LYS A 77 9.67 17.81 -4.71
C LYS A 77 10.10 17.20 -6.04
N GLU A 78 9.55 16.05 -6.38
CA GLU A 78 9.79 15.35 -7.65
C GLU A 78 8.86 15.81 -8.79
N ARG A 79 7.95 16.76 -8.51
CA ARG A 79 6.92 17.28 -9.43
C ARG A 79 5.97 16.19 -9.94
N ILE A 80 5.74 15.18 -9.12
CA ILE A 80 4.74 14.15 -9.31
C ILE A 80 3.41 14.70 -8.82
N LYS A 81 2.35 14.57 -9.64
CA LYS A 81 1.02 15.03 -9.29
C LYS A 81 0.42 14.11 -8.22
N ILE A 82 -0.26 14.67 -7.23
CA ILE A 82 -0.96 13.88 -6.23
C ILE A 82 -2.19 13.19 -6.85
N PRO A 83 -2.30 11.85 -6.79
CA PRO A 83 -3.41 11.13 -7.38
C PRO A 83 -4.69 11.29 -6.55
N ASP A 84 -5.86 11.07 -7.18
CA ASP A 84 -7.15 11.17 -6.50
C ASP A 84 -7.30 10.14 -5.38
N SER A 85 -6.76 8.93 -5.57
CA SER A 85 -6.77 7.89 -4.54
C SER A 85 -6.11 8.34 -3.24
N MET A 86 -5.02 9.12 -3.32
CA MET A 86 -4.32 9.66 -2.16
C MET A 86 -5.17 10.69 -1.41
N ARG A 87 -5.83 11.59 -2.15
CA ARG A 87 -6.74 12.59 -1.59
C ARG A 87 -7.90 11.91 -0.85
N LEU A 88 -8.52 10.93 -1.50
CA LEU A 88 -9.63 10.15 -0.92
C LEU A 88 -9.19 9.36 0.31
N ALA A 89 -8.03 8.70 0.24
CA ALA A 89 -7.45 7.98 1.37
C ALA A 89 -7.16 8.91 2.56
N TYR A 90 -6.56 10.08 2.33
CA TYR A 90 -6.29 11.05 3.38
C TYR A 90 -7.57 11.52 4.06
N CYS A 91 -8.57 11.91 3.26
CA CYS A 91 -9.87 12.34 3.77
C CYS A 91 -10.55 11.25 4.60
N ALA A 92 -10.61 10.02 4.08
CA ALA A 92 -11.23 8.89 4.77
C ALA A 92 -10.51 8.53 6.08
N VAL A 93 -9.18 8.61 6.12
CA VAL A 93 -8.39 8.36 7.34
C VAL A 93 -8.59 9.48 8.37
N ALA A 94 -8.65 10.75 7.95
CA ALA A 94 -8.91 11.87 8.86
C ALA A 94 -10.29 11.74 9.52
N VAL A 95 -11.30 11.35 8.73
CA VAL A 95 -12.65 11.07 9.22
C VAL A 95 -12.65 9.88 10.17
N ASP A 96 -12.11 8.72 9.78
CA ASP A 96 -12.09 7.50 10.61
C ASP A 96 -11.31 7.70 11.92
N CYS A 97 -10.16 8.39 11.87
CA CYS A 97 -9.37 8.77 13.04
C CYS A 97 -10.18 9.61 14.04
N THR A 98 -11.07 10.47 13.55
CA THR A 98 -11.90 11.33 14.39
C THR A 98 -13.11 10.55 14.93
N MET A 99 -13.81 9.84 14.04
CA MET A 99 -15.04 9.11 14.33
C MET A 99 -14.83 7.89 15.24
N LYS A 100 -13.63 7.31 15.30
CA LYS A 100 -13.32 6.23 16.24
C LYS A 100 -13.55 6.61 17.70
N HIS A 101 -13.47 7.89 18.03
CA HIS A 101 -13.72 8.41 19.37
C HIS A 101 -15.23 8.57 19.68
N LEU A 102 -16.09 8.44 18.66
CA LEU A 102 -17.55 8.39 18.79
C LEU A 102 -18.12 6.95 18.77
N TRP A 103 -17.38 5.95 18.27
CA TRP A 103 -17.86 4.56 18.25
C TRP A 103 -17.95 3.96 19.67
N VAL A 104 -19.19 3.73 20.13
CA VAL A 104 -19.51 3.17 21.45
C VAL A 104 -19.85 1.66 21.42
N VAL A 105 -19.92 1.01 20.26
CA VAL A 105 -20.87 -0.12 20.15
C VAL A 105 -20.43 -1.46 20.79
N GLU A 106 -19.14 -1.77 21.01
CA GLU A 106 -18.79 -3.15 21.48
C GLU A 106 -17.84 -3.27 22.67
N SER A 107 -17.21 -2.19 23.15
CA SER A 107 -16.32 -2.28 24.31
C SER A 107 -16.82 -1.37 25.42
N LYS A 108 -16.69 -1.82 26.67
CA LYS A 108 -17.11 -1.14 27.91
C LYS A 108 -16.39 0.20 28.18
N ARG A 109 -15.97 0.93 27.15
CA ARG A 109 -15.38 2.27 27.25
C ARG A 109 -16.51 3.27 27.14
N LYS A 110 -16.65 4.11 28.17
CA LYS A 110 -17.57 5.25 28.12
C LYS A 110 -17.14 6.15 26.96
N HIS A 111 -18.13 6.61 26.20
CA HIS A 111 -18.01 7.76 25.32
C HIS A 111 -17.29 8.89 26.07
N ASP A 112 -16.14 9.31 25.56
CA ASP A 112 -15.42 10.46 26.09
C ASP A 112 -15.53 11.61 25.09
N PRO A 113 -16.49 12.54 25.28
CA PRO A 113 -16.66 13.69 24.40
C PRO A 113 -15.40 14.57 24.35
N GLU A 114 -14.55 14.51 25.37
CA GLU A 114 -13.27 15.22 25.40
C GLU A 114 -12.29 14.65 24.37
N MET A 115 -12.27 13.32 24.19
CA MET A 115 -11.42 12.66 23.19
C MET A 115 -11.85 12.97 21.76
N PHE A 116 -13.15 13.04 21.49
CA PHE A 116 -13.64 13.48 20.19
C PHE A 116 -13.30 14.95 19.93
N SER A 117 -13.53 15.82 20.92
CA SER A 117 -13.18 17.24 20.81
C SER A 117 -11.69 17.45 20.57
N GLU A 118 -10.83 16.69 21.26
CA GLU A 118 -9.38 16.78 21.04
C GLU A 118 -9.00 16.26 19.65
N ALA A 119 -9.58 15.15 19.18
CA ALA A 119 -9.34 14.67 17.83
C ALA A 119 -9.79 15.68 16.75
N VAL A 120 -10.93 16.36 16.96
CA VAL A 120 -11.38 17.43 16.07
C VAL A 120 -10.34 18.56 16.03
N LYS A 121 -9.83 18.96 17.19
CA LYS A 121 -8.80 20.00 17.30
C LYS A 121 -7.49 19.58 16.63
N THR A 122 -6.93 18.42 16.95
CA THR A 122 -5.61 18.00 16.45
C THR A 122 -5.61 17.71 14.95
N ILE A 123 -6.63 17.00 14.45
CA ILE A 123 -6.68 16.60 13.05
C ILE A 123 -7.11 17.79 12.19
N TRP A 124 -8.20 18.47 12.55
CA TRP A 124 -8.80 19.44 11.64
C TRP A 124 -8.27 20.85 11.85
N ARG A 125 -8.19 21.32 13.10
CA ARG A 125 -7.76 22.71 13.38
C ARG A 125 -6.26 22.91 13.43
N GLU A 126 -5.49 21.86 13.70
CA GLU A 126 -4.03 21.97 13.77
C GLU A 126 -3.38 21.40 12.50
N ARG A 127 -3.75 20.19 12.08
CA ARG A 127 -3.14 19.51 10.93
C ARG A 127 -3.73 19.96 9.59
N VAL A 128 -5.04 19.82 9.35
CA VAL A 128 -5.68 20.24 8.07
C VAL A 128 -5.56 21.75 7.84
N ASP A 129 -5.83 22.58 8.85
CA ASP A 129 -5.70 24.04 8.74
C ASP A 129 -4.28 24.47 8.38
N LYS A 130 -3.27 23.78 8.90
CA LYS A 130 -1.87 24.06 8.54
C LYS A 130 -1.60 23.71 7.08
N LEU A 131 -2.10 22.59 6.58
CA LEU A 131 -1.98 22.22 5.16
C LEU A 131 -2.67 23.25 4.26
N GLU A 132 -3.86 23.71 4.66
CA GLU A 132 -4.63 24.71 3.94
C GLU A 132 -3.95 26.09 3.95
N PHE A 133 -3.49 26.54 5.11
CA PHE A 133 -2.83 27.84 5.28
C PHE A 133 -1.56 27.93 4.43
N LEU A 134 -0.80 26.85 4.34
CA LEU A 134 0.41 26.81 3.53
C LEU A 134 0.13 26.87 2.02
N LYS A 135 -1.12 26.65 1.57
CA LYS A 135 -1.60 26.67 0.18
C LYS A 135 -0.71 25.87 -0.79
N LYS A 136 -0.04 24.86 -0.27
CA LYS A 136 0.89 23.99 -1.00
C LYS A 136 0.40 22.56 -1.06
N SER A 137 -0.55 22.17 -0.21
CA SER A 137 -1.06 20.81 -0.16
C SER A 137 -2.18 20.63 -1.19
N GLU A 138 -2.06 19.60 -2.01
CA GLU A 138 -3.10 19.08 -2.90
C GLU A 138 -4.01 18.07 -2.17
N LEU A 139 -3.70 17.70 -0.92
CA LEU A 139 -4.55 16.83 -0.08
C LEU A 139 -5.79 17.56 0.44
N VAL A 140 -5.77 18.90 0.54
CA VAL A 140 -6.91 19.69 1.03
C VAL A 140 -7.92 19.91 -0.11
N THR A 141 -8.85 18.96 -0.23
CA THR A 141 -9.96 18.99 -1.19
C THR A 141 -11.18 19.71 -0.64
N ASP A 142 -12.14 20.02 -1.52
CA ASP A 142 -13.44 20.55 -1.09
C ASP A 142 -14.19 19.54 -0.20
N GLU A 143 -14.13 18.24 -0.52
CA GLU A 143 -14.68 17.18 0.32
C GLU A 143 -14.08 17.18 1.74
N LEU A 144 -12.76 17.37 1.87
CA LEU A 144 -12.12 17.46 3.19
C LEU A 144 -12.60 18.70 3.97
N ARG A 145 -12.86 19.82 3.30
CA ARG A 145 -13.43 21.03 3.92
C ARG A 145 -14.85 20.81 4.39
N GLU A 146 -15.68 20.14 3.58
CA GLU A 146 -17.04 19.78 3.96
C GLU A 146 -17.04 18.89 5.21
N PHE A 147 -16.17 17.87 5.24
CA PHE A 147 -16.01 17.04 6.44
C PHE A 147 -15.52 17.83 7.64
N LYS A 148 -14.59 18.77 7.48
CA LYS A 148 -14.17 19.67 8.56
C LYS A 148 -15.36 20.39 9.17
N GLU A 149 -16.20 21.02 8.34
CA GLU A 149 -17.40 21.73 8.78
C GLU A 149 -18.39 20.78 9.49
N GLU A 150 -18.61 19.58 8.96
CA GLU A 150 -19.45 18.55 9.59
C GLU A 150 -18.89 18.12 10.96
N MET A 151 -17.57 17.94 11.10
CA MET A 151 -16.90 17.56 12.36
C MET A 151 -16.99 18.67 13.41
N GLU A 152 -16.84 19.93 12.99
CA GLU A 152 -17.01 21.07 13.90
C GLU A 152 -18.46 21.23 14.36
N ALA A 153 -19.43 21.03 13.47
CA ALA A 153 -20.85 21.03 13.83
C ALA A 153 -21.18 19.88 14.80
N ALA A 154 -20.57 18.71 14.62
CA ALA A 154 -20.75 17.55 15.49
C ALA A 154 -20.30 17.75 16.94
N LEU A 155 -19.45 18.75 17.23
CA LEU A 155 -19.12 19.14 18.61
C LEU A 155 -20.33 19.68 19.38
N LEU A 156 -21.32 20.23 18.67
CA LEU A 156 -22.49 20.90 19.24
C LEU A 156 -23.81 20.19 18.89
N ASP A 157 -23.86 19.42 17.79
CA ASP A 157 -25.05 18.73 17.29
C ASP A 157 -24.85 17.20 17.26
N SER A 158 -25.48 16.51 18.22
CA SER A 158 -25.49 15.04 18.26
C SER A 158 -26.10 14.38 17.01
N ASN A 159 -26.99 15.06 16.28
CA ASN A 159 -27.56 14.54 15.04
C ASN A 159 -26.54 14.58 13.88
N ALA A 160 -25.60 15.53 13.90
CA ALA A 160 -24.47 15.53 12.96
C ALA A 160 -23.55 14.33 13.19
N CYS A 161 -23.33 13.93 14.45
CA CYS A 161 -22.58 12.71 14.76
C CYS A 161 -23.22 11.45 14.15
N VAL A 162 -24.55 11.33 14.21
CA VAL A 162 -25.27 10.17 13.63
C VAL A 162 -25.10 10.11 12.12
N ARG A 163 -25.28 11.23 11.41
CA ARG A 163 -25.07 11.30 9.96
C ARG A 163 -23.63 10.95 9.57
N LEU A 164 -22.65 11.41 10.34
CA LEU A 164 -21.24 11.08 10.12
C LEU A 164 -20.96 9.59 10.33
N LEU A 165 -21.55 8.97 11.35
CA LEU A 165 -21.42 7.53 11.60
C LEU A 165 -22.03 6.66 10.50
N GLU A 166 -23.10 7.13 9.84
CA GLU A 166 -23.70 6.42 8.70
C GLU A 166 -22.85 6.53 7.43
N LYS A 167 -22.15 7.64 7.22
CA LYS A 167 -21.27 7.87 6.08
C LYS A 167 -19.89 7.22 6.23
N ALA A 168 -19.30 7.31 7.43
CA ALA A 168 -17.93 6.90 7.69
C ALA A 168 -17.87 5.43 8.11
N THR A 169 -17.42 4.56 7.21
CA THR A 169 -17.17 3.16 7.54
C THR A 169 -15.70 2.83 7.49
N ARG A 170 -15.23 2.13 8.51
CA ARG A 170 -13.85 1.64 8.60
C ARG A 170 -13.44 0.79 7.40
N ASN A 171 -14.37 -0.01 6.86
CA ASN A 171 -14.14 -0.86 5.69
C ASN A 171 -13.91 -0.02 4.43
N GLU A 172 -14.64 1.08 4.28
CA GLU A 172 -14.44 2.01 3.17
C GLU A 172 -13.10 2.73 3.29
N THR A 173 -12.73 3.20 4.50
CA THR A 173 -11.40 3.78 4.74
C THR A 173 -10.29 2.79 4.38
N LEU A 174 -10.41 1.54 4.83
CA LEU A 174 -9.49 0.46 4.46
C LEU A 174 -9.35 0.31 2.94
N ARG A 175 -10.48 0.26 2.24
CA ARG A 175 -10.51 0.12 0.78
C ARG A 175 -9.78 1.27 0.10
N LEU A 176 -10.08 2.51 0.47
CA LEU A 176 -9.47 3.70 -0.13
C LEU A 176 -7.96 3.78 0.11
N VAL A 177 -7.50 3.43 1.32
CA VAL A 177 -6.06 3.40 1.61
C VAL A 177 -5.36 2.28 0.83
N MET A 178 -5.99 1.11 0.69
CA MET A 178 -5.44 0.01 -0.11
C MET A 178 -5.41 0.33 -1.61
N ASP A 179 -6.43 1.02 -2.12
CA ASP A 179 -6.49 1.50 -3.51
C ASP A 179 -5.32 2.45 -3.79
N TYR A 180 -5.05 3.40 -2.88
CA TYR A 180 -3.89 4.28 -2.97
C TYR A 180 -2.55 3.52 -2.87
N LEU A 181 -2.40 2.62 -1.89
CA LEU A 181 -1.17 1.82 -1.74
C LEU A 181 -0.85 1.06 -3.02
N LYS A 182 -1.85 0.45 -3.64
CA LYS A 182 -1.70 -0.27 -4.90
C LYS A 182 -1.27 0.68 -6.02
N GLU A 183 -1.95 1.79 -6.22
CA GLU A 183 -1.61 2.78 -7.25
C GLU A 183 -0.18 3.31 -7.08
N ALA A 184 0.22 3.66 -5.85
CA ALA A 184 1.56 4.17 -5.57
C ALA A 184 2.65 3.10 -5.80
N LEU A 185 2.39 1.84 -5.45
CA LEU A 185 3.34 0.74 -5.69
C LEU A 185 3.46 0.41 -7.18
N ASP A 186 2.34 0.43 -7.92
CA ASP A 186 2.30 0.23 -9.36
C ASP A 186 3.09 1.34 -10.09
N GLU A 187 2.90 2.60 -9.70
CA GLU A 187 3.64 3.75 -10.24
C GLU A 187 5.15 3.62 -9.98
N MET A 188 5.54 3.19 -8.78
CA MET A 188 6.95 3.03 -8.41
C MET A 188 7.63 1.82 -9.08
N GLY A 189 6.84 0.89 -9.63
CA GLY A 189 7.28 -0.35 -10.25
C GLY A 189 7.99 -1.31 -9.28
N SER A 190 8.44 -2.45 -9.81
CA SER A 190 9.17 -3.46 -9.04
C SER A 190 10.53 -2.94 -8.52
N PRO A 191 10.98 -3.39 -7.33
CA PRO A 191 12.35 -3.19 -6.90
C PRO A 191 13.34 -3.72 -7.93
N PHE A 192 14.49 -3.06 -8.05
CA PHE A 192 15.51 -3.44 -9.04
C PHE A 192 15.98 -4.90 -8.88
N LEU A 193 16.17 -5.37 -7.64
CA LEU A 193 16.58 -6.76 -7.39
C LEU A 193 15.53 -7.78 -7.85
N GLU A 194 14.25 -7.43 -7.75
CA GLU A 194 13.17 -8.30 -8.23
C GLU A 194 13.16 -8.37 -9.76
N LEU A 195 13.34 -7.23 -10.43
CA LEU A 195 13.45 -7.16 -11.88
C LEU A 195 14.63 -7.99 -12.40
N LEU A 196 15.79 -7.89 -11.75
CA LEU A 196 16.95 -8.72 -12.09
C LEU A 196 16.68 -10.22 -11.89
N ALA A 197 16.04 -10.58 -10.77
CA ALA A 197 15.70 -11.98 -10.49
C ALA A 197 14.71 -12.56 -11.51
N ARG A 198 13.72 -11.77 -11.94
CA ARG A 198 12.78 -12.14 -13.02
C ARG A 198 13.50 -12.33 -14.35
N THR A 199 14.33 -11.37 -14.74
CA THR A 199 15.11 -11.44 -15.99
C THR A 199 16.01 -12.67 -16.05
N GLU A 200 16.69 -12.99 -14.95
CA GLU A 200 17.57 -14.16 -14.87
C GLU A 200 16.80 -15.49 -14.90
N ARG A 201 15.58 -15.52 -14.34
CA ARG A 201 14.69 -16.68 -14.43
C ARG A 201 14.25 -16.92 -15.87
N GLU A 202 13.79 -15.88 -16.56
CA GLU A 202 13.37 -15.94 -17.96
C GLU A 202 14.51 -16.39 -18.89
N ARG A 203 15.75 -15.93 -18.63
CA ARG A 203 16.93 -16.37 -19.38
C ARG A 203 17.16 -17.88 -19.22
N LYS A 204 17.11 -18.38 -17.99
CA LYS A 204 17.28 -19.81 -17.69
C LYS A 204 16.18 -20.67 -18.28
N GLU A 205 14.95 -20.18 -18.35
CA GLU A 205 13.83 -20.89 -18.98
C GLU A 205 14.03 -20.99 -20.50
N LYS A 206 14.43 -19.89 -21.15
CA LYS A 206 14.76 -19.87 -22.59
C LYS A 206 15.92 -20.80 -22.94
N GLU A 207 16.94 -20.88 -22.08
CA GLU A 207 18.07 -21.80 -22.27
C GLU A 207 17.65 -23.27 -22.15
N LYS A 208 16.77 -23.60 -21.21
CA LYS A 208 16.21 -24.96 -21.07
C LYS A 208 15.33 -25.36 -22.25
N ASP A 209 14.58 -24.43 -22.82
CA ASP A 209 13.75 -24.71 -23.99
C ASP A 209 14.57 -24.86 -25.27
N ALA A 210 15.66 -24.11 -25.43
CA ALA A 210 16.61 -24.29 -26.52
C ALA A 210 17.29 -25.67 -26.48
N ASP A 211 17.66 -26.16 -25.29
CA ASP A 211 18.28 -27.47 -25.11
C ASP A 211 17.30 -28.62 -25.41
N LYS A 212 16.02 -28.46 -25.06
CA LYS A 212 14.94 -29.42 -25.41
C LYS A 212 14.65 -29.47 -26.92
N VAL A 213 14.78 -28.35 -27.63
CA VAL A 213 14.61 -28.31 -29.10
C VAL A 213 15.81 -28.94 -29.81
N GLY A 214 17.03 -28.76 -29.27
CA GLY A 214 18.25 -29.42 -29.78
C GLY A 214 18.23 -30.94 -29.66
N VAL A 215 17.61 -31.50 -28.61
CA VAL A 215 17.48 -32.95 -28.42
C VAL A 215 16.43 -33.58 -29.37
N LYS A 216 15.46 -32.81 -29.87
CA LYS A 216 14.40 -33.33 -30.75
C LYS A 216 14.77 -33.36 -32.25
N ALA A 217 15.91 -32.77 -32.63
CA ALA A 217 16.37 -32.73 -34.02
C ALA A 217 17.27 -33.92 -34.43
N SER A 218 17.49 -34.90 -33.54
CA SER A 218 18.36 -36.06 -33.79
C SER A 218 17.65 -37.43 -33.82
N SER A 219 16.30 -37.46 -33.87
CA SER A 219 15.58 -38.68 -34.23
C SER A 219 15.29 -38.70 -35.72
N GLU A 220 16.15 -39.39 -36.49
CA GLU A 220 15.86 -39.84 -37.85
C GLU A 220 14.58 -40.71 -37.90
N PRO A 221 13.90 -40.80 -39.06
CA PRO A 221 12.60 -41.45 -39.17
C PRO A 221 12.76 -42.97 -39.31
N GLU A 222 12.14 -43.75 -38.42
CA GLU A 222 11.94 -45.18 -38.68
C GLU A 222 10.82 -45.41 -39.70
N VAL A 223 11.16 -46.21 -40.71
CA VAL A 223 10.24 -46.81 -41.66
C VAL A 223 9.58 -48.03 -41.00
N GLY A 224 8.25 -48.07 -40.99
CA GLY A 224 7.55 -49.32 -41.31
C GLY A 224 6.43 -49.81 -40.39
N VAL A 225 5.22 -49.63 -40.91
CA VAL A 225 4.10 -50.60 -41.01
C VAL A 225 3.18 -50.82 -39.79
N ALA A 226 1.89 -50.72 -40.13
CA ALA A 226 0.66 -50.75 -39.33
C ALA A 226 0.30 -52.12 -38.71
N ASP A 227 -0.55 -52.12 -37.67
CA ASP A 227 -1.98 -52.48 -37.78
C ASP A 227 -2.73 -52.38 -36.41
N GLY A 228 -4.01 -52.01 -36.46
CA GLY A 228 -5.07 -52.64 -35.67
C GLY A 228 -5.39 -52.24 -34.21
N SER A 229 -6.47 -51.45 -34.06
CA SER A 229 -7.62 -51.70 -33.16
C SER A 229 -7.71 -51.11 -31.73
N ALA A 230 -8.49 -50.03 -31.64
CA ALA A 230 -9.61 -49.71 -30.72
C ALA A 230 -9.57 -50.00 -29.20
N ARG A 231 -9.73 -48.96 -28.37
CA ARG A 231 -10.98 -48.59 -27.63
C ARG A 231 -10.80 -47.38 -26.67
N LYS A 232 -11.88 -46.60 -26.59
CA LYS A 232 -12.35 -45.55 -25.64
C LYS A 232 -12.06 -45.88 -24.14
N GLU A 233 -12.00 -44.99 -23.13
CA GLU A 233 -12.62 -43.67 -22.85
C GLU A 233 -11.97 -43.02 -21.57
N PRO A 234 -12.50 -41.98 -20.87
CA PRO A 234 -11.79 -40.71 -20.61
C PRO A 234 -11.48 -40.36 -19.13
N GLY A 235 -10.72 -39.28 -18.92
CA GLY A 235 -10.45 -38.60 -17.64
C GLY A 235 -9.15 -37.80 -17.78
N ASP A 236 -8.92 -36.61 -17.24
CA ASP A 236 -9.57 -35.85 -16.18
C ASP A 236 -9.04 -34.39 -16.27
N TRP A 237 -9.71 -33.46 -15.59
CA TRP A 237 -9.66 -31.99 -15.69
C TRP A 237 -8.30 -31.24 -15.65
N PRO A 238 -8.23 -29.99 -16.19
CA PRO A 238 -7.10 -29.08 -15.97
C PRO A 238 -7.24 -28.35 -14.62
N ASP A 239 -6.20 -28.46 -13.78
CA ASP A 239 -6.11 -27.82 -12.48
C ASP A 239 -5.31 -26.49 -12.56
N LEU A 240 -6.02 -25.45 -12.13
CA LEU A 240 -5.56 -24.26 -11.40
C LEU A 240 -4.67 -23.21 -12.09
N MET A 241 -5.33 -22.06 -12.30
CA MET A 241 -4.80 -20.75 -11.95
C MET A 241 -3.98 -20.79 -10.65
N ARG A 242 -2.77 -20.24 -10.69
CA ARG A 242 -2.14 -19.62 -9.53
C ARG A 242 -1.59 -18.25 -9.94
N PHE A 243 -2.15 -17.26 -9.24
CA PHE A 243 -1.67 -15.91 -8.92
C PHE A 243 -0.39 -15.43 -9.60
#